data_AF-A0ABD3MZ62-F1
#
_entry.id   AF-A0ABD3MZ62-F1
#
_cell.length_a   1.000
_cell.length_b   1.000
_cell.length_c   1.000
_cell.angle_alpha   90.00
_cell.angle_beta   90.00
_cell.angle_gamma   90.00
#
_symmetry.space_group_name_H-M   'P 1'
#
loop_
_entity.id
_entity.type
_entity.pdbx_description
1 polymer ?
#
loop_
_entity_poly.entity_id
_entity_poly.type
_entity_poly.pdbx_seq_one_letter_code
_entity_poly.pdbx_strand_id
1 'polypeptide(L)'
;MLRIKDPKKSIAFYTDAMGMTVIDSFDFPQWNFKSWFLATLPEGEKYALTPGTDEAHAYMWNIEGTALELTWNYGTEKDPNQKYHPGNEEKDGFGHIAFNTDDVYAACDMLEMAGVTFKKKPDEGRMKGLAFAYDPDGYWVEIVKRSEEKKIPNFFNFSQTMLRIKDPKKSIPFYEALGMTVVRAKDYGDFSNYFLASSSSIDPSIDYSKLSDDDAKTMLSMMFGPILELTHNHGTEVQEDFKHHNGNEEGRQGFGHIAFVVDDVYAACDNIRGLGYGFRKEADGGNMKGLAFAFDPDGYSVEIIKRGGMDLGDKRVESP
;
A
#
# COMPACT_ATOMS: atom_id res chain seq x y z
N MET A 1 1.70 2.34 4.50
CA MET A 1 1.58 2.55 5.95
C MET A 1 0.21 3.10 6.32
N LEU A 2 -0.48 2.48 7.28
CA LEU A 2 -1.70 2.99 7.90
C LEU A 2 -1.45 3.24 9.38
N ARG A 3 -1.88 4.40 9.88
CA ARG A 3 -1.90 4.66 11.32
C ARG A 3 -3.09 3.98 11.95
N ILE A 4 -2.85 3.30 13.07
CA ILE A 4 -3.84 2.49 13.77
C ILE A 4 -3.95 2.88 15.23
N LYS A 5 -5.16 2.84 15.78
CA LYS A 5 -5.42 3.24 17.16
C LYS A 5 -5.03 2.17 18.16
N ASP A 6 -5.43 0.94 17.90
CA ASP A 6 -5.26 -0.20 18.81
C ASP A 6 -4.56 -1.35 18.06
N PRO A 7 -3.26 -1.58 18.29
CA PRO A 7 -2.50 -2.61 17.58
C PRO A 7 -3.05 -4.00 17.82
N LYS A 8 -3.66 -4.28 18.98
CA LYS A 8 -4.25 -5.60 19.23
C LYS A 8 -5.43 -5.86 18.29
N LYS A 9 -6.28 -4.86 18.05
CA LYS A 9 -7.44 -5.00 17.17
C LYS A 9 -7.03 -5.05 15.71
N SER A 10 -6.18 -4.12 15.28
CA SER A 10 -5.81 -4.01 13.86
C SER A 10 -4.94 -5.21 13.44
N ILE A 11 -3.98 -5.66 14.26
CA ILE A 11 -3.21 -6.88 13.96
C ILE A 11 -4.14 -8.09 13.87
N ALA A 12 -5.03 -8.30 14.85
CA ALA A 12 -5.97 -9.44 14.82
C ALA A 12 -6.89 -9.41 13.60
N PHE A 13 -7.36 -8.22 13.18
CA PHE A 13 -8.13 -8.09 11.95
C PHE A 13 -7.33 -8.58 10.73
N TYR A 14 -6.11 -8.06 10.54
CA TYR A 14 -5.32 -8.41 9.37
C TYR A 14 -4.76 -9.85 9.41
N THR A 15 -4.47 -10.41 10.60
CA THR A 15 -4.00 -11.80 10.72
C THR A 15 -5.15 -12.80 10.70
N ASP A 16 -6.12 -12.64 11.58
CA ASP A 16 -7.11 -13.68 11.86
C ASP A 16 -8.27 -13.62 10.85
N ALA A 17 -8.69 -12.42 10.44
CA ALA A 17 -9.79 -12.24 9.50
C ALA A 17 -9.31 -12.18 8.04
N MET A 18 -8.16 -11.55 7.78
CA MET A 18 -7.62 -11.36 6.42
C MET A 18 -6.48 -12.32 6.04
N GLY A 19 -6.01 -13.16 6.97
CA GLY A 19 -5.03 -14.21 6.69
C GLY A 19 -3.59 -13.72 6.43
N MET A 20 -3.24 -12.50 6.86
CA MET A 20 -1.87 -12.01 6.76
C MET A 20 -0.98 -12.59 7.87
N THR A 21 0.33 -12.54 7.66
CA THR A 21 1.35 -12.90 8.65
C THR A 21 2.11 -11.65 9.08
N VAL A 22 2.33 -11.48 10.39
CA VAL A 22 3.25 -10.44 10.90
C VAL A 22 4.67 -10.89 10.56
N ILE A 23 5.30 -10.16 9.65
CA ILE A 23 6.67 -10.39 9.22
C ILE A 23 7.62 -9.76 10.25
N ASP A 24 7.40 -8.50 10.60
CA ASP A 24 8.36 -7.80 11.44
C ASP A 24 7.71 -6.69 12.28
N SER A 25 8.46 -6.17 13.25
CA SER A 25 8.07 -5.00 14.02
C SER A 25 9.28 -4.15 14.39
N PHE A 26 9.13 -2.83 14.32
CA PHE A 26 10.17 -1.88 14.71
C PHE A 26 9.62 -0.96 15.80
N ASP A 27 10.36 -0.85 16.90
CA ASP A 27 9.96 -0.06 18.06
C ASP A 27 10.82 1.20 18.18
N PHE A 28 10.17 2.37 18.23
CA PHE A 28 10.83 3.67 18.23
C PHE A 28 10.43 4.49 19.46
N PRO A 29 10.87 4.12 20.67
CA PRO A 29 10.50 4.79 21.91
C PRO A 29 10.92 6.26 21.93
N GLN A 30 12.01 6.62 21.24
CA GLN A 30 12.47 8.01 21.09
C GLN A 30 11.50 8.90 20.31
N TRP A 31 10.61 8.30 19.53
CA TRP A 31 9.60 8.99 18.72
C TRP A 31 8.16 8.60 19.10
N ASN A 32 7.99 7.82 20.18
CA ASN A 32 6.70 7.38 20.72
C ASN A 32 5.81 6.62 19.73
N PHE A 33 6.38 5.74 18.90
CA PHE A 33 5.59 4.87 18.04
C PHE A 33 6.24 3.49 17.84
N LYS A 34 5.42 2.53 17.40
CA LYS A 34 5.84 1.20 16.95
C LYS A 34 5.13 0.85 15.66
N SER A 35 5.86 0.23 14.74
CA SER A 35 5.32 -0.28 13.48
C SER A 35 5.35 -1.81 13.43
N TRP A 36 4.37 -2.40 12.74
CA TRP A 36 4.35 -3.80 12.35
C TRP A 36 4.21 -3.92 10.84
N PHE A 37 4.89 -4.88 10.24
CA PHE A 37 4.84 -5.16 8.81
C PHE A 37 4.17 -6.51 8.60
N LEU A 38 3.07 -6.52 7.85
CA LEU A 38 2.28 -7.71 7.59
C LEU A 38 2.26 -8.03 6.10
N ALA A 39 2.37 -9.30 5.72
CA ALA A 39 2.28 -9.73 4.32
C ALA A 39 1.37 -10.94 4.15
N THR A 40 0.77 -11.10 2.98
CA THR A 40 0.17 -12.39 2.58
C THR A 40 1.30 -13.28 2.10
N LEU A 41 1.52 -14.40 2.78
CA LEU A 41 2.46 -15.44 2.34
C LEU A 41 1.72 -16.49 1.51
N PRO A 42 2.37 -17.11 0.51
CA PRO A 42 1.81 -18.26 -0.20
C PRO A 42 1.30 -19.34 0.77
N GLU A 43 0.14 -19.93 0.46
CA GLU A 43 -0.46 -20.99 1.28
C GLU A 43 0.55 -22.11 1.60
N GLY A 44 0.70 -22.43 2.88
CA GLY A 44 1.63 -23.44 3.38
C GLY A 44 3.09 -22.99 3.52
N GLU A 45 3.44 -21.77 3.08
CA GLU A 45 4.73 -21.18 3.40
C GLU A 45 4.86 -20.97 4.91
N LYS A 46 5.96 -21.43 5.49
CA LYS A 46 6.22 -21.31 6.92
C LYS A 46 7.14 -20.12 7.17
N TYR A 47 6.62 -19.13 7.88
CA TYR A 47 7.40 -18.06 8.46
C TYR A 47 7.49 -18.24 9.97
N ALA A 48 8.72 -18.35 10.49
CA ALA A 48 8.98 -18.67 11.91
C ALA A 48 9.99 -17.72 12.57
N LEU A 49 10.28 -16.58 11.94
CA LEU A 49 11.10 -15.55 12.56
C LEU A 49 10.28 -14.80 13.61
N THR A 50 10.97 -14.28 14.62
CA THR A 50 10.32 -13.50 15.68
C THR A 50 10.36 -12.02 15.28
N PRO A 51 9.22 -11.32 15.16
CA PRO A 51 9.20 -9.91 14.82
C PRO A 51 10.06 -9.07 15.78
N GLY A 52 10.86 -8.15 15.23
CA GLY A 52 11.79 -7.33 16.01
C GLY A 52 13.15 -7.95 16.27
N THR A 53 13.49 -9.10 15.67
CA THR A 53 14.86 -9.61 15.66
C THR A 53 15.60 -9.19 14.38
N ASP A 54 16.93 -9.21 14.41
CA ASP A 54 17.77 -8.88 13.26
C ASP A 54 17.45 -9.77 12.04
N GLU A 55 17.09 -11.03 12.26
CA GLU A 55 16.69 -11.94 11.18
C GLU A 55 15.35 -11.51 10.54
N ALA A 56 14.37 -11.09 11.35
CA ALA A 56 13.10 -10.58 10.84
C ALA A 56 13.30 -9.28 10.06
N HIS A 57 14.16 -8.37 10.55
CA HIS A 57 14.57 -7.15 9.85
C HIS A 57 15.22 -7.46 8.50
N ALA A 58 16.19 -8.37 8.50
CA ALA A 58 16.87 -8.79 7.28
C ALA A 58 15.90 -9.43 6.28
N TYR A 59 14.95 -10.25 6.75
CA TYR A 59 13.90 -10.80 5.89
C TYR A 59 13.02 -9.68 5.32
N MET A 60 12.47 -8.81 6.15
CA MET A 60 11.57 -7.71 5.75
C MET A 60 12.15 -6.84 4.63
N TRP A 61 13.44 -6.50 4.71
CA TRP A 61 14.10 -5.68 3.68
C TRP A 61 14.53 -6.41 2.41
N ASN A 62 14.29 -7.71 2.34
CA ASN A 62 14.58 -8.55 1.19
C ASN A 62 13.38 -9.35 0.68
N ILE A 63 12.19 -9.19 1.28
CA ILE A 63 11.01 -9.95 0.86
C ILE A 63 10.72 -9.70 -0.62
N GLU A 64 10.40 -10.79 -1.32
CA GLU A 64 9.77 -10.72 -2.63
C GLU A 64 8.27 -10.52 -2.42
N GLY A 65 7.84 -9.25 -2.32
CA GLY A 65 6.44 -8.91 -2.10
C GLY A 65 6.26 -7.52 -1.52
N THR A 66 5.11 -7.31 -0.88
CA THR A 66 4.74 -6.03 -0.28
C THR A 66 4.16 -6.29 1.10
N ALA A 67 4.57 -5.48 2.07
CA ALA A 67 3.99 -5.49 3.40
C ALA A 67 3.05 -4.30 3.61
N LEU A 68 1.95 -4.55 4.31
CA LEU A 68 1.17 -3.52 4.98
C LEU A 68 1.90 -3.13 6.27
N GLU A 69 2.39 -1.89 6.32
CA GLU A 69 2.88 -1.30 7.56
C GLU A 69 1.72 -0.72 8.36
N LEU A 70 1.60 -1.14 9.62
CA LEU A 70 0.69 -0.57 10.61
C LEU A 70 1.49 0.18 11.67
N THR A 71 1.19 1.46 11.87
CA THR A 71 1.90 2.30 12.85
C THR A 71 0.99 2.71 13.98
N TRP A 72 1.37 2.36 15.20
CA TRP A 72 0.70 2.75 16.43
C TRP A 72 1.53 3.81 17.16
N ASN A 73 0.92 4.95 17.44
CA ASN A 73 1.51 5.94 18.35
C ASN A 73 1.17 5.54 19.79
N TYR A 74 2.14 5.62 20.70
CA TYR A 74 1.96 5.06 22.03
C TYR A 74 0.76 5.65 22.78
N GLY A 75 -0.07 4.76 23.33
CA GLY A 75 -1.19 5.12 24.20
C GLY A 75 -2.48 5.52 23.47
N THR A 76 -2.50 5.55 22.13
CA THR A 76 -3.71 5.91 21.36
C THR A 76 -4.89 4.98 21.60
N GLU A 77 -4.64 3.73 21.97
CA GLU A 77 -5.64 2.72 22.30
C GLU A 77 -6.41 3.05 23.59
N LYS A 78 -5.82 3.89 24.47
CA LYS A 78 -6.41 4.31 25.75
C LYS A 78 -7.11 5.66 25.65
N ASP A 79 -6.87 6.43 24.59
CA ASP A 79 -7.51 7.73 24.38
C ASP A 79 -8.87 7.55 23.68
N PRO A 80 -10.00 7.87 24.33
CA PRO A 80 -11.32 7.77 23.71
C PRO A 80 -11.52 8.76 22.55
N ASN A 81 -10.79 9.87 22.52
CA ASN A 81 -10.92 10.91 21.49
C ASN A 81 -10.01 10.67 20.29
N GLN A 82 -8.97 9.87 20.45
CA GLN A 82 -8.07 9.55 19.35
C GLN A 82 -8.81 8.74 18.27
N LYS A 83 -8.68 9.20 17.03
CA LYS A 83 -9.16 8.55 15.81
C LYS A 83 -8.23 8.91 14.66
N TYR A 84 -8.12 8.02 13.68
CA TYR A 84 -7.45 8.30 12.42
C TYR A 84 -8.47 8.55 11.33
N HIS A 85 -8.06 9.31 10.32
CA HIS A 85 -8.88 9.65 9.17
C HIS A 85 -8.77 8.54 8.11
N PRO A 86 -9.84 7.76 7.85
CA PRO A 86 -9.76 6.59 6.99
C PRO A 86 -9.73 6.91 5.48
N GLY A 87 -9.91 8.18 5.12
CA GLY A 87 -10.05 8.65 3.75
C GLY A 87 -11.52 8.66 3.29
N ASN A 88 -11.72 8.80 1.99
CA ASN A 88 -13.04 8.83 1.32
C ASN A 88 -14.01 9.94 1.77
N GLU A 89 -13.55 11.00 2.42
CA GLU A 89 -14.28 12.25 2.55
C GLU A 89 -13.88 13.26 1.45
N GLU A 90 -14.34 14.51 1.56
CA GLU A 90 -14.13 15.54 0.53
C GLU A 90 -12.64 15.74 0.22
N LYS A 91 -12.27 15.45 -1.04
CA LYS A 91 -10.92 15.55 -1.61
C LYS A 91 -9.88 14.60 -1.01
N ASP A 92 -10.28 13.63 -0.18
CA ASP A 92 -9.30 12.68 0.33
C ASP A 92 -8.66 11.84 -0.76
N GLY A 93 -7.35 11.77 -0.65
CA GLY A 93 -6.52 11.06 -1.58
C GLY A 93 -6.57 9.55 -1.40
N PHE A 94 -6.34 9.07 -0.18
CA PHE A 94 -6.41 7.64 0.12
C PHE A 94 -7.83 7.11 -0.09
N GLY A 95 -7.93 6.04 -0.89
CA GLY A 95 -9.18 5.35 -1.16
C GLY A 95 -9.34 4.14 -0.27
N HIS A 96 -8.59 3.09 -0.52
CA HIS A 96 -8.76 1.82 0.17
C HIS A 96 -7.53 0.94 0.01
N ILE A 97 -7.52 -0.16 0.77
CA ILE A 97 -6.73 -1.35 0.44
C ILE A 97 -7.69 -2.45 -0.01
N ALA A 98 -7.21 -3.41 -0.79
CA ALA A 98 -8.05 -4.49 -1.31
C ALA A 98 -7.45 -5.87 -1.01
N PHE A 99 -8.35 -6.85 -0.87
CA PHE A 99 -8.04 -8.26 -0.81
C PHE A 99 -8.86 -9.03 -1.84
N ASN A 100 -8.16 -9.89 -2.55
CA ASN A 100 -8.75 -10.78 -3.53
C ASN A 100 -9.19 -12.09 -2.88
N THR A 101 -10.32 -12.65 -3.31
CA THR A 101 -10.83 -13.96 -2.89
C THR A 101 -11.54 -14.68 -4.04
N ASP A 102 -11.78 -15.98 -3.93
CA ASP A 102 -12.53 -16.73 -4.95
C ASP A 102 -14.05 -16.51 -4.83
N ASP A 103 -14.55 -16.25 -3.62
CA ASP A 103 -15.96 -16.07 -3.33
C ASP A 103 -16.19 -14.90 -2.36
N VAL A 104 -16.61 -13.76 -2.92
CA VAL A 104 -16.87 -12.54 -2.17
C VAL A 104 -18.02 -12.71 -1.17
N TYR A 105 -19.03 -13.53 -1.47
CA TYR A 105 -20.17 -13.73 -0.58
C TYR A 105 -19.77 -14.56 0.62
N ALA A 106 -19.09 -15.69 0.41
CA ALA A 106 -18.55 -16.51 1.50
C ALA A 106 -17.55 -15.73 2.36
N ALA A 107 -16.71 -14.90 1.73
CA ALA A 107 -15.83 -13.97 2.44
C ALA A 107 -16.61 -12.98 3.33
N CYS A 108 -17.70 -12.40 2.82
CA CYS A 108 -18.52 -11.48 3.61
C CYS A 108 -19.17 -12.17 4.81
N ASP A 109 -19.71 -13.38 4.63
CA ASP A 109 -20.33 -14.16 5.70
C ASP A 109 -19.31 -14.49 6.81
N MET A 110 -18.10 -14.91 6.42
CA MET A 110 -17.00 -15.17 7.36
C MET A 110 -16.61 -13.93 8.16
N LEU A 111 -16.44 -12.79 7.47
CA LEU A 111 -16.08 -11.52 8.09
C LEU A 111 -17.19 -11.02 9.03
N GLU A 112 -18.46 -11.13 8.65
CA GLU A 112 -19.59 -10.77 9.51
C GLU A 112 -19.66 -11.65 10.78
N MET A 113 -19.41 -12.95 10.65
CA MET A 113 -19.28 -13.85 11.80
C MET A 113 -18.11 -13.47 12.73
N ALA A 114 -17.04 -12.90 12.18
CA ALA A 114 -15.92 -12.35 12.95
C ALA A 114 -16.21 -10.95 13.54
N GLY A 115 -17.41 -10.39 13.33
CA GLY A 115 -17.82 -9.09 13.85
C GLY A 115 -17.34 -7.90 13.02
N VAL A 116 -16.86 -8.13 11.79
CA VAL A 116 -16.48 -7.08 10.86
C VAL A 116 -17.73 -6.38 10.32
N THR A 117 -17.67 -5.05 10.24
CA THR A 117 -18.76 -4.23 9.69
C THR A 117 -18.46 -3.82 8.26
N PHE A 118 -19.51 -3.48 7.50
CA PHE A 118 -19.39 -3.18 6.08
C PHE A 118 -19.84 -1.76 5.77
N LYS A 119 -19.07 -1.09 4.91
CA LYS A 119 -19.51 0.09 4.17
C LYS A 119 -20.56 -0.28 3.13
N LYS A 120 -20.38 -1.44 2.49
CA LYS A 120 -21.18 -1.96 1.39
C LYS A 120 -21.00 -3.48 1.26
N LYS A 121 -22.09 -4.24 1.13
CA LYS A 121 -22.10 -5.67 0.78
C LYS A 121 -22.20 -5.91 -0.75
N PRO A 122 -21.94 -7.14 -1.26
CA PRO A 122 -21.85 -7.42 -2.70
C PRO A 122 -23.08 -7.05 -3.53
N ASP A 123 -24.26 -7.12 -2.91
CA ASP A 123 -25.54 -6.81 -3.54
C ASP A 123 -26.03 -5.38 -3.29
N GLU A 124 -25.23 -4.52 -2.70
CA GLU A 124 -25.58 -3.13 -2.40
C GLU A 124 -25.01 -2.16 -3.44
N GLY A 125 -25.62 -0.98 -3.59
CA GLY A 125 -25.13 0.06 -4.52
C GLY A 125 -25.22 -0.33 -6.01
N ARG A 126 -24.52 0.44 -6.86
CA ARG A 126 -24.55 0.26 -8.33
C ARG A 126 -23.66 -0.89 -8.82
N MET A 127 -22.45 -0.99 -8.28
CA MET A 127 -21.49 -2.03 -8.65
C MET A 127 -21.75 -3.29 -7.84
N LYS A 128 -22.07 -4.41 -8.50
CA LYS A 128 -22.34 -5.70 -7.84
C LYS A 128 -21.11 -6.60 -7.84
N GLY A 129 -21.07 -7.57 -6.94
CA GLY A 129 -20.02 -8.60 -6.90
C GLY A 129 -18.72 -8.21 -6.20
N LEU A 130 -18.72 -7.08 -5.47
CA LEU A 130 -17.64 -6.67 -4.57
C LEU A 130 -18.20 -6.02 -3.31
N ALA A 131 -17.46 -6.13 -2.21
CA ALA A 131 -17.79 -5.53 -0.92
C ALA A 131 -16.73 -4.56 -0.44
N PHE A 132 -17.10 -3.68 0.49
CA PHE A 132 -16.18 -2.86 1.26
C PHE A 132 -16.44 -3.12 2.75
N ALA A 133 -15.51 -3.79 3.40
CA ALA A 133 -15.46 -3.94 4.85
C ALA A 133 -14.78 -2.72 5.49
N TYR A 134 -15.03 -2.50 6.78
CA TYR A 134 -14.25 -1.59 7.59
C TYR A 134 -13.22 -2.36 8.41
N ASP A 135 -11.98 -1.89 8.39
CA ASP A 135 -11.02 -2.29 9.41
C ASP A 135 -11.36 -1.64 10.78
N PRO A 136 -10.64 -1.97 11.87
CA PRO A 136 -10.92 -1.43 13.21
C PRO A 136 -10.82 0.10 13.35
N ASP A 137 -10.10 0.77 12.45
CA ASP A 137 -9.91 2.21 12.41
C ASP A 137 -10.82 2.91 11.37
N GLY A 138 -11.63 2.13 10.63
CA GLY A 138 -12.61 2.60 9.65
C GLY A 138 -12.07 2.73 8.23
N TYR A 139 -10.84 2.31 7.97
CA TYR A 139 -10.30 2.23 6.60
C TYR A 139 -11.14 1.26 5.78
N TRP A 140 -11.33 1.60 4.51
CA TRP A 140 -12.08 0.74 3.59
C TRP A 140 -11.17 -0.40 3.12
N VAL A 141 -11.69 -1.61 3.25
CA VAL A 141 -11.06 -2.84 2.77
C VAL A 141 -11.96 -3.43 1.69
N GLU A 142 -11.55 -3.28 0.43
CA GLU A 142 -12.28 -3.86 -0.70
C GLU A 142 -12.08 -5.37 -0.76
N ILE A 143 -13.17 -6.11 -0.97
CA ILE A 143 -13.14 -7.56 -1.19
C ILE A 143 -13.58 -7.82 -2.62
N VAL A 144 -12.66 -8.34 -3.43
CA VAL A 144 -12.82 -8.47 -4.89
C VAL A 144 -12.63 -9.92 -5.33
N LYS A 145 -13.42 -10.35 -6.31
CA LYS A 145 -13.32 -11.69 -6.87
C LYS A 145 -12.07 -11.85 -7.75
N ARG A 146 -11.36 -12.97 -7.59
CA ARG A 146 -10.27 -13.43 -8.48
C ARG A 146 -10.79 -14.00 -9.80
N SER A 147 -9.92 -14.06 -10.80
CA SER A 147 -10.18 -14.90 -11.97
C SER A 147 -10.14 -16.38 -11.60
N GLU A 148 -10.99 -17.17 -12.26
CA GLU A 148 -11.00 -18.63 -12.14
C GLU A 148 -9.89 -19.29 -12.96
N GLU A 149 -9.18 -18.54 -13.81
CA GLU A 149 -8.12 -19.07 -14.69
C GLU A 149 -6.84 -19.47 -13.94
N LYS A 150 -6.57 -18.84 -12.79
CA LYS A 150 -5.45 -19.19 -11.92
C LYS A 150 -5.94 -19.39 -10.50
N LYS A 151 -5.72 -20.60 -9.99
CA LYS A 151 -6.01 -20.90 -8.59
C LYS A 151 -4.91 -20.36 -7.68
N ILE A 152 -5.26 -19.41 -6.82
CA ILE A 152 -4.43 -18.98 -5.68
C ILE A 152 -5.01 -19.69 -4.44
N PRO A 153 -4.27 -20.61 -3.79
CA PRO A 153 -4.85 -21.43 -2.73
C PRO A 153 -5.25 -20.65 -1.47
N ASN A 154 -4.61 -19.51 -1.20
CA ASN A 154 -4.95 -18.64 -0.08
C ASN A 154 -6.42 -18.19 -0.18
N PHE A 155 -7.14 -18.17 0.95
CA PHE A 155 -8.51 -17.66 0.99
C PHE A 155 -8.59 -16.17 0.60
N PHE A 156 -7.66 -15.37 1.14
CA PHE A 156 -7.44 -13.98 0.76
C PHE A 156 -5.99 -13.76 0.31
N ASN A 157 -5.77 -12.83 -0.61
CA ASN A 157 -4.46 -12.23 -0.82
C ASN A 157 -4.55 -10.71 -0.95
N PHE A 158 -3.65 -9.99 -0.26
CA PHE A 158 -3.55 -8.54 -0.34
C PHE A 158 -3.23 -8.12 -1.78
N SER A 159 -4.12 -7.32 -2.38
CA SER A 159 -4.13 -7.15 -3.83
C SER A 159 -3.96 -5.71 -4.30
N GLN A 160 -4.37 -4.70 -3.53
CA GLN A 160 -4.32 -3.32 -4.03
C GLN A 160 -4.16 -2.30 -2.89
N THR A 161 -3.49 -1.19 -3.20
CA THR A 161 -3.64 0.09 -2.48
C THR A 161 -4.12 1.12 -3.48
N MET A 162 -5.20 1.83 -3.17
CA MET A 162 -5.80 2.82 -4.06
C MET A 162 -5.55 4.25 -3.56
N LEU A 163 -5.01 5.08 -4.45
CA LEU A 163 -4.85 6.52 -4.26
C LEU A 163 -5.55 7.30 -5.37
N ARG A 164 -6.18 8.43 -5.01
CA ARG A 164 -6.68 9.38 -6.00
C ARG A 164 -5.56 10.31 -6.45
N ILE A 165 -5.50 10.61 -7.73
CA ILE A 165 -4.50 11.49 -8.32
C ILE A 165 -5.16 12.58 -9.15
N LYS A 166 -4.49 13.73 -9.20
CA LYS A 166 -4.94 14.90 -9.96
C LYS A 166 -4.66 14.75 -11.45
N ASP A 167 -3.49 14.24 -11.83
CA ASP A 167 -3.07 14.19 -13.23
C ASP A 167 -2.25 12.92 -13.52
N PRO A 168 -2.82 11.93 -14.25
CA PRO A 168 -2.12 10.69 -14.59
C PRO A 168 -0.86 10.93 -15.44
N LYS A 169 -0.78 12.04 -16.20
CA LYS A 169 0.41 12.37 -16.98
C LYS A 169 1.61 12.75 -16.12
N LYS A 170 1.38 13.04 -14.83
CA LYS A 170 2.42 13.36 -13.85
C LYS A 170 2.67 12.18 -12.91
N SER A 171 1.61 11.57 -12.38
CA SER A 171 1.70 10.53 -11.36
C SER A 171 2.20 9.20 -11.95
N ILE A 172 1.80 8.81 -13.16
CA ILE A 172 2.29 7.57 -13.79
C ILE A 172 3.80 7.60 -14.01
N PRO A 173 4.40 8.62 -14.67
CA PRO A 173 5.86 8.66 -14.84
C PRO A 173 6.65 8.65 -13.53
N PHE A 174 6.10 9.23 -12.45
CA PHE A 174 6.72 9.20 -11.14
C PHE A 174 6.87 7.76 -10.61
N TYR A 175 5.79 6.96 -10.68
CA TYR A 175 5.83 5.57 -10.22
C TYR A 175 6.57 4.64 -11.20
N GLU A 176 6.57 4.94 -12.50
CA GLU A 176 7.41 4.23 -13.47
C GLU A 176 8.90 4.44 -13.20
N ALA A 177 9.31 5.64 -12.76
CA ALA A 177 10.69 5.91 -12.33
C ALA A 177 11.12 5.12 -11.07
N LEU A 178 10.15 4.60 -10.31
CA LEU A 178 10.33 3.68 -9.19
C LEU A 178 10.17 2.20 -9.57
N GLY A 179 10.10 1.90 -10.88
CA GLY A 179 10.07 0.53 -11.40
C GLY A 179 8.68 -0.09 -11.45
N MET A 180 7.62 0.70 -11.39
CA MET A 180 6.26 0.20 -11.63
C MET A 180 5.91 0.21 -13.12
N THR A 181 4.92 -0.60 -13.52
CA THR A 181 4.42 -0.65 -14.90
C THR A 181 2.89 -0.62 -14.87
N VAL A 182 2.28 0.22 -15.72
CA VAL A 182 0.83 0.20 -15.91
C VAL A 182 0.43 -1.12 -16.58
N VAL A 183 -0.26 -1.98 -15.84
CA VAL A 183 -0.73 -3.28 -16.32
C VAL A 183 -2.17 -3.26 -16.81
N ARG A 184 -2.92 -2.23 -16.43
CA ARG A 184 -4.29 -1.98 -16.92
C ARG A 184 -4.63 -0.50 -16.75
N ALA A 185 -5.32 0.07 -17.73
CA ALA A 185 -5.96 1.38 -17.61
C ALA A 185 -7.41 1.25 -18.05
N LYS A 186 -8.34 1.79 -17.27
CA LYS A 186 -9.78 1.71 -17.55
C LYS A 186 -10.45 3.06 -17.34
N ASP A 187 -11.09 3.55 -18.39
CA ASP A 187 -11.96 4.72 -18.39
C ASP A 187 -13.40 4.29 -18.08
N TYR A 188 -14.04 4.98 -17.13
CA TYR A 188 -15.43 4.78 -16.70
C TYR A 188 -16.35 5.96 -17.07
N GLY A 189 -15.84 6.96 -17.78
CA GLY A 189 -16.56 8.13 -18.28
C GLY A 189 -16.27 9.40 -17.51
N ASP A 190 -16.46 9.39 -16.19
CA ASP A 190 -16.20 10.52 -15.29
C ASP A 190 -14.89 10.36 -14.48
N PHE A 191 -14.33 9.16 -14.47
CA PHE A 191 -13.02 8.86 -13.88
C PHE A 191 -12.33 7.73 -14.64
N SER A 192 -11.02 7.62 -14.45
CA SER A 192 -10.20 6.51 -14.93
C SER A 192 -9.42 5.87 -13.79
N ASN A 193 -9.24 4.56 -13.84
CA ASN A 193 -8.31 3.84 -12.96
C ASN A 193 -7.10 3.36 -13.76
N TYR A 194 -5.91 3.49 -13.15
CA TYR A 194 -4.64 3.00 -13.66
C TYR A 194 -4.07 2.04 -12.62
N PHE A 195 -3.83 0.80 -13.03
CA PHE A 195 -3.31 -0.25 -12.15
C PHE A 195 -1.84 -0.45 -12.47
N LEU A 196 -0.96 -0.23 -11.49
CA LEU A 196 0.48 -0.30 -11.63
C LEU A 196 1.05 -1.43 -10.79
N ALA A 197 1.77 -2.35 -11.42
CA ALA A 197 2.43 -3.47 -10.75
C ALA A 197 3.94 -3.23 -10.65
N SER A 198 4.57 -3.74 -9.58
CA SER A 198 6.03 -3.78 -9.46
C SER A 198 6.62 -4.66 -10.56
N SER A 199 7.84 -4.33 -11.02
CA SER A 199 8.61 -5.14 -11.96
C SER A 199 8.79 -6.60 -11.51
N SER A 200 8.82 -6.86 -10.20
CA SER A 200 8.89 -8.20 -9.61
C SER A 200 7.59 -9.02 -9.77
N SER A 201 6.48 -8.39 -10.15
CA SER A 201 5.15 -8.99 -10.22
C SER A 201 4.60 -9.14 -11.64
N ILE A 202 5.38 -8.74 -12.65
CA ILE A 202 4.99 -8.78 -14.06
C ILE A 202 5.85 -9.73 -14.87
N ASP A 203 5.28 -10.34 -15.90
CA ASP A 203 6.03 -11.02 -16.96
C ASP A 203 6.58 -9.96 -17.94
N PRO A 204 7.91 -9.79 -18.07
CA PRO A 204 8.52 -8.79 -18.94
C PRO A 204 8.38 -9.10 -20.44
N SER A 205 7.94 -10.30 -20.82
CA SER A 205 7.67 -10.66 -22.21
C SER A 205 6.32 -10.14 -22.73
N ILE A 206 5.45 -9.69 -21.81
CA ILE A 206 4.11 -9.21 -22.13
C ILE A 206 4.15 -7.69 -22.29
N ASP A 207 3.66 -7.21 -23.43
CA ASP A 207 3.38 -5.80 -23.65
C ASP A 207 1.99 -5.46 -23.12
N TYR A 208 1.90 -5.07 -21.85
CA TYR A 208 0.64 -4.76 -21.16
C TYR A 208 -0.15 -3.63 -21.84
N SER A 209 0.52 -2.73 -22.57
CA SER A 209 -0.15 -1.64 -23.30
C SER A 209 -0.97 -2.12 -24.50
N LYS A 210 -0.74 -3.36 -24.96
CA LYS A 210 -1.44 -3.97 -26.11
C LYS A 210 -2.53 -4.95 -25.71
N LEU A 211 -2.71 -5.22 -24.43
CA LEU A 211 -3.76 -6.11 -23.95
C LEU A 211 -5.13 -5.49 -24.18
N SER A 212 -6.14 -6.32 -24.46
CA SER A 212 -7.52 -5.90 -24.34
C SER A 212 -7.84 -5.61 -22.86
N ASP A 213 -8.87 -4.80 -22.59
CA ASP A 213 -9.28 -4.55 -21.19
C ASP A 213 -9.68 -5.84 -20.46
N ASP A 214 -10.30 -6.79 -21.16
CA ASP A 214 -10.68 -8.08 -20.58
C ASP A 214 -9.45 -8.92 -20.24
N ASP A 215 -8.46 -9.00 -21.13
CA ASP A 215 -7.21 -9.73 -20.86
C ASP A 215 -6.43 -9.08 -19.70
N ALA A 216 -6.32 -7.75 -19.71
CA ALA A 216 -5.65 -7.00 -18.65
C ALA A 216 -6.36 -7.16 -17.30
N LYS A 217 -7.70 -7.19 -17.29
CA LYS A 217 -8.51 -7.43 -16.10
C LYS A 217 -8.28 -8.84 -15.56
N THR A 218 -8.31 -9.85 -16.44
CA THR A 218 -8.05 -11.25 -16.08
C THR A 218 -6.66 -11.37 -15.46
N MET A 219 -5.63 -10.84 -16.11
CA MET A 219 -4.25 -10.86 -15.60
C MET A 219 -4.13 -10.19 -14.23
N LEU A 220 -4.69 -8.98 -14.08
CA LEU A 220 -4.70 -8.25 -12.81
C LEU A 220 -5.32 -9.10 -11.68
N SER A 221 -6.45 -9.76 -11.94
CA SER A 221 -7.13 -10.59 -10.95
C SER A 221 -6.44 -11.93 -10.62
N MET A 222 -5.37 -12.27 -11.35
CA MET A 222 -4.51 -13.44 -11.13
C MET A 222 -3.20 -13.10 -10.39
N MET A 223 -2.93 -11.80 -10.15
CA MET A 223 -1.75 -11.35 -9.43
C MET A 223 -1.85 -11.74 -7.94
N PHE A 224 -0.73 -12.24 -7.42
CA PHE A 224 -0.65 -12.63 -6.01
C PHE A 224 -0.32 -11.44 -5.10
N GLY A 225 0.71 -10.67 -5.46
CA GLY A 225 1.13 -9.48 -4.73
C GLY A 225 0.28 -8.27 -5.10
N PRO A 226 0.29 -7.22 -4.25
CA PRO A 226 -0.54 -6.07 -4.45
C PRO A 226 -0.02 -5.13 -5.55
N ILE A 227 -0.93 -4.38 -6.15
CA ILE A 227 -0.65 -3.30 -7.09
C ILE A 227 -0.96 -1.93 -6.47
N LEU A 228 -0.51 -0.87 -7.14
CA LEU A 228 -0.98 0.48 -6.89
C LEU A 228 -2.11 0.81 -7.86
N GLU A 229 -3.29 1.10 -7.35
CA GLU A 229 -4.39 1.65 -8.13
C GLU A 229 -4.39 3.17 -8.01
N LEU A 230 -4.32 3.87 -9.15
CA LEU A 230 -4.45 5.31 -9.22
C LEU A 230 -5.80 5.66 -9.84
N THR A 231 -6.65 6.36 -9.09
CA THR A 231 -7.95 6.85 -9.58
C THR A 231 -7.85 8.33 -9.93
N HIS A 232 -8.10 8.65 -11.19
CA HIS A 232 -8.16 10.02 -11.68
C HIS A 232 -9.60 10.41 -11.97
N ASN A 233 -10.13 11.37 -11.20
CA ASN A 233 -11.43 12.00 -11.52
C ASN A 233 -11.20 13.06 -12.60
N HIS A 234 -11.88 12.93 -13.73
CA HIS A 234 -11.60 13.76 -14.90
C HIS A 234 -11.89 15.25 -14.64
N GLY A 235 -11.07 16.12 -15.21
CA GLY A 235 -11.15 17.57 -15.03
C GLY A 235 -10.45 18.10 -13.78
N THR A 236 -9.92 17.24 -12.91
CA THR A 236 -9.08 17.67 -11.78
C THR A 236 -7.70 18.17 -12.24
N GLU A 237 -7.19 17.64 -13.33
CA GLU A 237 -5.89 17.94 -13.93
C GLU A 237 -5.77 19.39 -14.44
N VAL A 238 -6.91 20.00 -14.79
CA VAL A 238 -6.99 21.40 -15.28
C VAL A 238 -7.42 22.40 -14.20
N GLN A 239 -7.76 21.94 -13.00
CA GLN A 239 -8.13 22.82 -11.89
C GLN A 239 -6.87 23.27 -11.15
N GLU A 240 -6.49 24.55 -11.27
CA GLU A 240 -5.25 25.08 -10.69
C GLU A 240 -5.15 24.81 -9.17
N ASP A 241 -6.19 25.15 -8.41
CA ASP A 241 -6.22 25.04 -6.95
C ASP A 241 -6.67 23.67 -6.42
N PHE A 242 -6.94 22.70 -7.30
CA PHE A 242 -7.33 21.36 -6.86
C PHE A 242 -6.12 20.62 -6.29
N LYS A 243 -6.31 20.01 -5.11
CA LYS A 243 -5.37 19.08 -4.49
C LYS A 243 -6.13 18.03 -3.69
N HIS A 244 -5.57 16.82 -3.64
CA HIS A 244 -6.02 15.80 -2.72
C HIS A 244 -5.45 16.02 -1.31
N HIS A 245 -6.16 15.54 -0.30
CA HIS A 245 -5.55 15.38 1.03
C HIS A 245 -4.69 14.12 1.04
N ASN A 246 -3.43 14.26 1.44
CA ASN A 246 -2.45 13.18 1.36
C ASN A 246 -2.45 12.24 2.58
N GLY A 247 -3.34 12.49 3.56
CA GLY A 247 -3.45 11.67 4.77
C GLY A 247 -2.45 12.04 5.88
N ASN A 248 -1.71 13.13 5.73
CA ASN A 248 -0.72 13.59 6.70
C ASN A 248 -0.99 15.01 7.23
N GLU A 249 -2.01 15.71 6.72
CA GLU A 249 -2.42 17.01 7.25
C GLU A 249 -3.11 16.87 8.62
N GLU A 250 -3.07 17.95 9.40
CA GLU A 250 -3.76 18.03 10.68
C GLU A 250 -5.27 17.81 10.52
N GLY A 251 -5.82 16.88 11.29
CA GLY A 251 -7.23 16.47 11.22
C GLY A 251 -7.54 15.46 10.11
N ARG A 252 -6.57 15.18 9.22
CA ARG A 252 -6.67 14.21 8.12
C ARG A 252 -5.67 13.05 8.28
N GLN A 253 -5.01 12.91 9.44
CA GLN A 253 -4.00 11.89 9.63
C GLN A 253 -4.58 10.47 9.61
N GLY A 254 -4.08 9.62 8.71
CA GLY A 254 -4.44 8.21 8.66
C GLY A 254 -3.45 7.43 7.82
N PHE A 255 -3.68 7.39 6.50
CA PHE A 255 -2.68 6.93 5.54
C PHE A 255 -1.37 7.71 5.69
N GLY A 256 -0.26 7.00 5.81
CA GLY A 256 1.06 7.61 6.00
C GLY A 256 1.80 7.83 4.69
N HIS A 257 2.13 6.72 4.03
CA HIS A 257 2.97 6.70 2.84
C HIS A 257 2.89 5.34 2.13
N ILE A 258 3.40 5.28 0.90
CA ILE A 258 3.83 4.04 0.24
C ILE A 258 5.36 4.00 0.26
N ALA A 259 5.93 2.80 0.43
CA ALA A 259 7.37 2.60 0.47
C ALA A 259 7.83 1.72 -0.70
N PHE A 260 9.00 2.03 -1.25
CA PHE A 260 9.67 1.26 -2.28
C PHE A 260 11.04 0.81 -1.80
N VAL A 261 11.29 -0.50 -1.84
CA VAL A 261 12.61 -1.08 -1.64
C VAL A 261 13.32 -1.14 -2.99
N VAL A 262 14.44 -0.43 -3.11
CA VAL A 262 15.21 -0.28 -4.34
C VAL A 262 16.66 -0.73 -4.14
N ASP A 263 17.30 -1.22 -5.20
CA ASP A 263 18.70 -1.67 -5.11
C ASP A 263 19.66 -0.48 -4.94
N ASP A 264 19.36 0.64 -5.59
CA ASP A 264 20.12 1.90 -5.49
C ASP A 264 19.20 3.08 -5.19
N VAL A 265 19.19 3.49 -3.92
CA VAL A 265 18.39 4.63 -3.44
C VAL A 265 18.84 5.96 -4.05
N TYR A 266 20.12 6.12 -4.40
CA TYR A 266 20.62 7.37 -4.97
C TYR A 266 20.18 7.51 -6.43
N ALA A 267 20.32 6.44 -7.22
CA ALA A 267 19.83 6.41 -8.59
C ALA A 267 18.30 6.62 -8.65
N ALA A 268 17.54 6.00 -7.73
CA ALA A 268 16.11 6.24 -7.61
C ALA A 268 15.80 7.72 -7.30
N CYS A 269 16.55 8.35 -6.39
CA CYS A 269 16.38 9.76 -6.09
C CYS A 269 16.76 10.65 -7.30
N ASP A 270 17.83 10.33 -8.03
CA ASP A 270 18.25 11.05 -9.23
C ASP A 270 17.16 11.02 -10.32
N ASN A 271 16.53 9.86 -10.54
CA ASN A 271 15.42 9.72 -11.48
C ASN A 271 14.23 10.64 -11.10
N ILE A 272 13.86 10.66 -9.81
CA ILE A 272 12.78 11.51 -9.30
C ILE A 272 13.13 13.00 -9.47
N ARG A 273 14.38 13.41 -9.19
CA ARG A 273 14.83 14.79 -9.43
C ARG A 273 14.79 15.15 -10.91
N GLY A 274 15.14 14.21 -11.80
CA GLY A 274 15.04 14.37 -13.25
C GLY A 274 13.62 14.66 -13.73
N LEU A 275 12.60 14.18 -13.00
CA LEU A 275 11.19 14.49 -13.23
C LEU A 275 10.72 15.81 -12.60
N GLY A 276 11.57 16.47 -11.81
CA GLY A 276 11.28 17.75 -11.16
C GLY A 276 10.59 17.67 -9.80
N TYR A 277 10.59 16.49 -9.16
CA TYR A 277 9.97 16.31 -7.83
C TYR A 277 10.98 16.42 -6.69
N GLY A 278 10.49 16.84 -5.53
CA GLY A 278 11.30 17.16 -4.36
C GLY A 278 11.24 16.12 -3.24
N PHE A 279 12.06 16.36 -2.22
CA PHE A 279 12.22 15.45 -1.07
C PHE A 279 11.94 16.18 0.24
N ARG A 280 11.23 15.50 1.15
CA ARG A 280 11.19 15.85 2.57
C ARG A 280 12.53 15.54 3.25
N LYS A 281 13.16 14.44 2.83
CA LYS A 281 14.45 13.97 3.31
C LYS A 281 15.20 13.30 2.16
N GLU A 282 16.40 13.77 1.87
CA GLU A 282 17.29 13.14 0.90
C GLU A 282 17.93 11.85 1.45
N ALA A 283 18.39 10.98 0.55
CA ALA A 283 19.01 9.68 0.88
C ALA A 283 20.26 9.83 1.77
N ASP A 284 20.98 10.94 1.59
CA ASP A 284 22.12 11.36 2.39
C ASP A 284 21.79 12.46 3.42
N GLY A 285 20.52 12.81 3.59
CA GLY A 285 20.09 13.82 4.55
C GLY A 285 20.06 13.30 5.99
N GLY A 286 20.54 14.10 6.95
CA GLY A 286 20.50 13.77 8.38
C GLY A 286 21.41 12.60 8.78
N ASN A 287 21.13 12.00 9.94
CA ASN A 287 21.97 10.93 10.52
C ASN A 287 21.69 9.54 9.92
N MET A 288 20.50 9.32 9.37
CA MET A 288 20.10 8.05 8.75
C MET A 288 20.36 8.11 7.25
N LYS A 289 21.27 7.27 6.76
CA LYS A 289 21.63 7.16 5.34
C LYS A 289 20.92 5.95 4.71
N GLY A 290 20.80 5.94 3.38
CA GLY A 290 20.19 4.82 2.67
C GLY A 290 18.66 4.86 2.61
N LEU A 291 18.06 5.99 3.01
CA LEU A 291 16.62 6.21 3.06
C LEU A 291 16.27 7.64 2.65
N ALA A 292 15.31 7.78 1.74
CA ALA A 292 14.75 9.06 1.32
C ALA A 292 13.23 9.11 1.50
N PHE A 293 12.70 10.31 1.66
CA PHE A 293 11.26 10.59 1.60
C PHE A 293 11.02 11.60 0.48
N ALA A 294 10.47 11.14 -0.64
CA ALA A 294 10.01 11.97 -1.74
C ALA A 294 8.55 12.41 -1.51
N PHE A 295 8.14 13.45 -2.25
CA PHE A 295 6.73 13.71 -2.50
C PHE A 295 6.40 13.33 -3.94
N ASP A 296 5.33 12.57 -4.12
CA ASP A 296 4.77 12.35 -5.44
C ASP A 296 4.09 13.64 -5.97
N PRO A 297 3.56 13.66 -7.20
CA PRO A 297 2.99 14.86 -7.80
C PRO A 297 1.74 15.40 -7.09
N ASP A 298 1.06 14.55 -6.33
CA ASP A 298 -0.13 14.88 -5.54
C ASP A 298 0.22 15.20 -4.07
N GLY A 299 1.50 15.08 -3.71
CA GLY A 299 2.02 15.38 -2.37
C GLY A 299 1.94 14.22 -1.39
N TYR A 300 1.63 13.01 -1.83
CA TYR A 300 1.77 11.82 -0.99
C TYR A 300 3.23 11.62 -0.61
N SER A 301 3.45 11.21 0.64
CA SER A 301 4.78 10.80 1.07
C SER A 301 5.13 9.46 0.43
N VAL A 302 6.32 9.37 -0.17
CA VAL A 302 6.86 8.15 -0.76
C VAL A 302 8.21 7.86 -0.11
N GLU A 303 8.29 6.77 0.62
CA GLU A 303 9.53 6.33 1.24
C GLU A 303 10.33 5.47 0.26
N ILE A 304 11.63 5.72 0.17
CA ILE A 304 12.53 4.99 -0.73
C ILE A 304 13.66 4.45 0.14
N ILE A 305 13.77 3.12 0.20
CA ILE A 305 14.67 2.42 1.10
C ILE A 305 15.58 1.54 0.28
N LYS A 306 16.87 1.51 0.62
CA LYS A 306 17.80 0.56 0.01
C LYS A 306 17.44 -0.88 0.40
N ARG A 307 17.49 -1.81 -0.57
CA ARG A 307 17.37 -3.26 -0.33
C ARG A 307 18.43 -3.74 0.66
N GLY A 308 18.03 -4.62 1.57
CA GLY A 308 18.85 -5.03 2.70
C GLY A 308 18.75 -4.10 3.92
N GLY A 309 17.99 -3.01 3.80
CA GLY A 309 17.62 -2.15 4.92
C GLY A 309 18.45 -0.87 5.02
N MET A 310 18.19 -0.14 6.09
CA MET A 310 18.93 1.08 6.41
C MET A 310 20.29 0.76 7.02
N ASP A 311 21.33 1.48 6.63
CA ASP A 311 22.54 1.59 7.45
C ASP A 311 22.19 2.43 8.68
N LEU A 312 21.77 1.79 9.78
CA LEU A 312 21.42 2.45 11.04
C LEU A 312 22.64 3.05 11.79
N GLY A 313 23.84 3.01 11.18
CA GLY A 313 25.12 3.32 11.83
C GLY A 313 25.52 2.18 12.78
N ASP A 314 26.72 1.60 12.74
CA ASP A 314 28.03 2.20 12.55
C ASP A 314 28.98 1.20 11.89
N LYS A 315 29.76 1.68 10.89
CA LYS A 315 31.02 1.16 10.31
C LYS A 315 31.19 1.65 8.87
N ARG A 316 31.25 2.97 8.68
CA ARG A 316 32.29 3.46 7.78
C ARG A 316 33.57 3.41 8.61
N VAL A 317 34.31 2.31 8.46
CA VAL A 317 35.73 2.33 8.77
C VAL A 317 36.28 3.50 7.96
N GLU A 318 36.62 4.59 8.64
CA GLU A 318 37.52 5.58 8.07
C GLU A 318 38.77 4.78 7.67
N SER A 319 38.91 4.54 6.37
CA SER A 319 40.17 4.04 5.84
C SER A 319 41.18 5.20 5.91
N PRO A 320 42.41 4.93 6.35
CA PRO A 320 43.36 5.92 6.87
C PRO A 320 43.80 6.99 5.87
#